data_AF-A0A8J8PJC3-F1
#
_entry.id   AF-A0A8J8PJC3-F1
#
_cell.length_a   1.000
_cell.length_b   1.000
_cell.length_c   1.000
_cell.angle_alpha   90.00
_cell.angle_beta   90.00
_cell.angle_gamma   90.00
#
_symmetry.space_group_name_H-M   'P 1'
#
loop_
_entity.id
_entity.type
_entity.pdbx_description
1 polymer ?
#
loop_
_entity_poly.entity_id
_entity_poly.type
_entity_poly.pdbx_seq_one_letter_code
_entity_poly.pdbx_strand_id
1 'polypeptide(L)'
;MFEKLISIIEKLNEGKLVEAGNKLLDIARDYENQDKIIDLLAEIEKEIKEFKNDKEILYKFDSPFVEMLRNSIEEMKSCRENKLRALILHTLYILSNGNEILLNMVKKSNAGKPNTYI
;
A
#
# COMPACT_ATOMS: atom_id res chain seq x y z
N MET A 1 1.35 4.81 20.27
CA MET A 1 1.27 3.87 19.13
C MET A 1 -0.12 3.82 18.51
N PHE A 2 -1.19 3.74 19.30
CA PHE A 2 -2.58 3.70 18.82
C PHE A 2 -2.96 4.84 17.85
N GLU A 3 -2.77 6.11 18.24
CA GLU A 3 -3.05 7.28 17.38
C GLU A 3 -2.24 7.28 16.08
N LYS A 4 -0.98 6.80 16.16
CA LYS A 4 -0.10 6.66 14.99
C LYS A 4 -0.70 5.66 13.99
N LEU A 5 -1.27 4.55 14.47
CA LEU A 5 -1.96 3.54 13.64
C LEU A 5 -3.29 4.07 13.04
N ILE A 6 -4.08 4.82 13.82
CA ILE A 6 -5.31 5.48 13.31
C ILE A 6 -4.97 6.36 12.11
N SER A 7 -3.92 7.16 12.20
CA SER A 7 -3.58 8.05 11.11
C SER A 7 -3.08 7.32 9.84
N ILE A 8 -2.53 6.10 9.96
CA ILE A 8 -2.28 5.24 8.79
C ILE A 8 -3.60 4.78 8.17
N ILE A 9 -4.57 4.38 9.01
CA ILE A 9 -5.90 3.93 8.56
C ILE A 9 -6.66 5.05 7.85
N GLU A 10 -6.58 6.29 8.34
CA GLU A 10 -7.13 7.46 7.66
C GLU A 10 -6.57 7.61 6.23
N LYS A 11 -5.24 7.51 6.08
CA LYS A 11 -4.57 7.59 4.77
C LYS A 11 -4.97 6.44 3.84
N LEU A 12 -5.09 5.22 4.36
CA LEU A 12 -5.61 4.07 3.61
C LEU A 12 -7.04 4.32 3.11
N ASN A 13 -7.90 4.86 3.98
CA ASN A 13 -9.29 5.16 3.67
C ASN A 13 -9.45 6.31 2.65
N GLU A 14 -8.51 7.26 2.63
CA GLU A 14 -8.40 8.32 1.62
C GLU A 14 -7.84 7.81 0.27
N GLY A 15 -7.43 6.54 0.18
CA GLY A 15 -6.79 5.99 -1.01
C GLY A 15 -5.32 6.40 -1.20
N LYS A 16 -4.73 7.09 -0.21
CA LYS A 16 -3.34 7.57 -0.26
C LYS A 16 -2.37 6.48 0.20
N LEU A 17 -2.30 5.38 -0.58
CA LEU A 17 -1.56 4.17 -0.23
C LEU A 17 -0.07 4.41 0.00
N VAL A 18 0.57 5.22 -0.84
CA VAL A 18 2.00 5.56 -0.70
C VAL A 18 2.25 6.36 0.57
N GLU A 19 1.38 7.32 0.92
CA GLU A 19 1.50 8.07 2.18
C GLU A 19 1.29 7.17 3.40
N ALA A 20 0.29 6.28 3.34
CA ALA A 20 0.04 5.29 4.39
C ALA A 20 1.25 4.36 4.59
N GLY A 21 1.85 3.87 3.50
CA GLY A 21 3.04 3.02 3.53
C GLY A 21 4.26 3.72 4.11
N ASN A 22 4.58 4.95 3.68
CA ASN A 22 5.70 5.71 4.25
C ASN A 22 5.51 5.96 5.74
N LYS A 23 4.30 6.33 6.16
CA LYS A 23 3.98 6.56 7.57
C LYS A 23 4.10 5.27 8.40
N LEU A 24 3.68 4.14 7.84
CA LEU A 24 3.84 2.83 8.48
C LEU A 24 5.33 2.48 8.66
N LEU A 25 6.17 2.71 7.66
CA LEU A 25 7.62 2.50 7.75
C LEU A 25 8.25 3.34 8.86
N ASP A 26 7.87 4.62 8.96
CA ASP A 26 8.37 5.50 10.02
C ASP A 26 8.01 4.99 11.42
N ILE A 27 6.78 4.50 11.59
CA ILE A 27 6.28 4.01 12.88
C ILE A 27 6.91 2.67 13.25
N ALA A 28 7.20 1.82 12.25
CA ALA A 28 7.75 0.49 12.45
C ALA A 28 9.23 0.50 12.88
N ARG A 29 9.95 1.61 12.68
CA ARG A 29 11.33 1.78 13.18
C ARG A 29 11.44 1.74 14.70
N ASP A 30 10.39 2.17 15.40
CA ASP A 30 10.35 2.22 16.87
C ASP A 30 9.70 0.96 17.47
N TYR A 31 9.42 -0.07 16.66
CA TYR A 31 8.68 -1.25 17.12
C TYR A 31 9.61 -2.29 17.74
N GLU A 32 9.33 -2.66 19.00
CA GLU A 32 10.17 -3.60 19.77
C GLU A 32 10.37 -4.97 19.11
N ASN A 33 9.42 -5.41 18.26
CA ASN A 33 9.50 -6.69 17.55
C ASN A 33 9.66 -6.49 16.03
N GLN A 34 10.55 -5.58 15.62
CA GLN A 34 10.77 -5.26 14.21
C GLN A 34 11.12 -6.49 13.36
N ASP A 35 11.82 -7.49 13.92
CA ASP A 35 12.17 -8.74 13.24
C ASP A 35 10.96 -9.48 12.67
N LYS A 36 9.78 -9.38 13.31
CA LYS A 36 8.56 -10.04 12.83
C LYS A 36 7.95 -9.39 11.59
N ILE A 37 8.35 -8.15 11.30
CA ILE A 37 7.76 -7.34 10.23
C ILE A 37 8.81 -6.85 9.22
N ILE A 38 10.10 -7.09 9.45
CA ILE A 38 11.19 -6.53 8.63
C ILE A 38 11.05 -6.86 7.14
N ASP A 39 10.69 -8.11 6.82
CA ASP A 39 10.45 -8.54 5.44
C ASP A 39 9.24 -7.84 4.82
N LEU A 40 8.20 -7.57 5.62
CA LEU A 40 7.02 -6.82 5.18
C LEU A 40 7.38 -5.35 4.92
N LEU A 41 8.19 -4.74 5.77
CA LEU A 41 8.64 -3.37 5.60
C LEU A 41 9.50 -3.24 4.33
N ALA A 42 10.42 -4.19 4.09
CA ALA A 42 11.23 -4.22 2.89
C ALA A 42 10.38 -4.34 1.62
N GLU A 43 9.35 -5.20 1.62
CA GLU A 43 8.46 -5.33 0.47
C GLU A 43 7.58 -4.08 0.28
N ILE A 44 7.15 -3.41 1.36
CA ILE A 44 6.45 -2.11 1.29
C ILE A 44 7.35 -1.03 0.69
N GLU A 45 8.61 -0.93 1.13
CA GLU A 45 9.59 0.02 0.59
C GLU A 45 9.82 -0.21 -0.91
N LYS A 46 9.95 -1.47 -1.31
CA LYS A 46 10.11 -1.86 -2.71
C LYS A 46 8.91 -1.42 -3.55
N GLU A 47 7.68 -1.74 -3.12
CA GLU A 47 6.47 -1.32 -3.86
C GLU A 47 6.36 0.21 -3.95
N ILE A 48 6.63 0.94 -2.87
CA ILE A 48 6.64 2.42 -2.88
C ILE A 48 7.67 2.97 -3.89
N LYS A 49 8.84 2.34 -3.97
CA LYS A 49 9.90 2.74 -4.92
C LYS A 49 9.48 2.48 -6.37
N GLU A 50 8.85 1.33 -6.62
CA GLU A 50 8.32 0.95 -7.92
C GLU A 50 7.30 1.98 -8.45
N PHE A 51 6.37 2.46 -7.60
CA PHE A 51 5.45 3.55 -7.94
C PHE A 51 6.14 4.86 -8.36
N LYS A 52 7.35 5.13 -7.87
CA LYS A 52 8.13 6.32 -8.25
C LYS A 52 8.90 6.09 -9.55
N ASN A 53 9.51 4.91 -9.70
CA ASN A 53 10.39 4.57 -10.82
C ASN A 53 9.66 4.42 -12.16
N ASP A 54 8.42 3.93 -12.15
CA ASP A 54 7.61 3.74 -13.36
C ASP A 54 7.48 5.01 -14.20
N LYS A 55 7.47 6.18 -13.56
CA LYS A 55 7.42 7.46 -14.26
C LYS A 55 8.76 7.80 -14.89
N GLU A 56 9.87 7.51 -14.22
CA GLU A 56 11.20 7.88 -14.72
C GLU A 56 11.61 7.10 -15.96
N ILE A 57 11.26 5.81 -16.06
CA ILE A 57 11.68 4.98 -17.20
C ILE A 57 11.08 5.46 -18.52
N LEU A 58 9.86 6.01 -18.47
CA LEU A 58 9.14 6.52 -19.64
C LEU A 58 9.78 7.78 -20.25
N TYR A 59 10.60 8.52 -19.51
CA TYR A 59 11.28 9.72 -19.98
C TYR A 59 12.72 9.48 -20.44
N LYS A 60 13.28 8.27 -20.20
CA LYS A 60 14.70 7.96 -20.45
C LYS A 60 14.97 7.39 -21.84
N PHE A 61 13.93 6.98 -22.58
CA PHE A 61 14.09 6.30 -23.86
C PHE A 61 13.16 6.90 -24.92
N ASP A 62 13.71 7.15 -26.11
CA ASP A 62 12.95 7.46 -27.31
C ASP A 62 12.87 6.19 -28.17
N SER A 63 11.73 5.50 -28.10
CA SER A 63 11.52 4.20 -28.74
C SER A 63 10.06 4.05 -29.18
N PRO A 64 9.80 3.40 -30.32
CA PRO A 64 8.43 3.14 -30.78
C PRO A 64 7.62 2.25 -29.83
N PHE A 65 8.28 1.57 -28.87
CA PHE A 65 7.62 0.72 -27.87
C PHE A 65 7.26 1.45 -26.56
N VAL A 66 7.57 2.75 -26.43
CA VAL A 66 7.31 3.52 -25.20
C VAL A 66 5.82 3.56 -24.85
N GLU A 67 4.94 3.66 -25.84
CA GLU A 67 3.49 3.63 -25.60
C GLU A 67 3.02 2.26 -25.08
N MET A 68 3.59 1.16 -25.60
CA MET A 68 3.29 -0.19 -25.09
C MET A 68 3.74 -0.33 -23.63
N LEU A 69 4.92 0.20 -23.30
CA LEU A 69 5.44 0.20 -21.93
C LEU A 69 4.55 1.03 -21.00
N ARG A 70 4.10 2.22 -21.43
CA ARG A 70 3.20 3.07 -20.65
C ARG A 70 1.88 2.37 -20.33
N ASN A 71 1.27 1.71 -21.33
CA ASN A 71 0.03 0.97 -21.13
C ASN A 71 0.24 -0.18 -20.15
N SER A 72 1.33 -0.94 -20.30
CA SER A 72 1.65 -2.04 -19.38
C SER A 72 1.85 -1.56 -17.94
N ILE A 73 2.52 -0.42 -17.74
CA ILE A 73 2.70 0.21 -16.42
C ILE A 73 1.36 0.60 -15.81
N GLU A 74 0.46 1.24 -16.58
CA GLU A 74 -0.86 1.63 -16.09
C GLU A 74 -1.74 0.40 -15.75
N GLU A 75 -1.65 -0.68 -16.52
CA GLU A 75 -2.34 -1.94 -16.20
C GLU A 75 -1.83 -2.54 -14.88
N MET A 76 -0.50 -2.53 -14.67
CA MET A 76 0.13 -3.04 -13.45
C MET A 76 -0.17 -2.21 -12.21
N LYS A 77 -0.52 -0.93 -12.37
CA LYS A 77 -0.78 0.01 -11.27
C LYS A 77 -1.82 -0.52 -10.29
N SER A 78 -2.96 -1.01 -10.79
CA SER A 78 -4.04 -1.52 -9.94
C SER A 78 -3.61 -2.74 -9.11
N CYS A 79 -2.81 -3.64 -9.69
CA CYS A 79 -2.24 -4.78 -9.01
C CYS A 79 -1.26 -4.35 -7.91
N ARG A 80 -0.38 -3.38 -8.19
CA ARG A 80 0.55 -2.81 -7.20
C ARG A 80 -0.19 -2.12 -6.06
N GLU A 81 -1.25 -1.37 -6.35
CA GLU A 81 -2.06 -0.70 -5.33
C GLU A 81 -2.72 -1.72 -4.39
N ASN A 82 -3.29 -2.79 -4.95
CA ASN A 82 -3.89 -3.85 -4.15
C ASN A 82 -2.86 -4.61 -3.30
N LYS A 83 -1.68 -4.90 -3.88
CA LYS A 83 -0.58 -5.53 -3.14
C LYS A 83 -0.09 -4.65 -2.00
N LEU A 84 0.17 -3.37 -2.25
CA LEU A 84 0.62 -2.42 -1.24
C LEU A 84 -0.42 -2.27 -0.12
N ARG A 85 -1.71 -2.17 -0.47
CA ARG A 85 -2.80 -2.16 0.51
C ARG A 85 -2.78 -3.42 1.38
N ALA A 86 -2.65 -4.61 0.80
CA ALA A 86 -2.62 -5.87 1.54
C ALA A 86 -1.41 -5.95 2.49
N LEU A 87 -0.23 -5.52 2.04
CA LEU A 87 0.97 -5.45 2.88
C LEU A 87 0.76 -4.52 4.08
N ILE A 88 0.25 -3.31 3.85
CA ILE A 88 0.00 -2.34 4.93
C ILE A 88 -1.02 -2.93 5.93
N LEU A 89 -2.10 -3.55 5.46
CA LEU A 89 -3.10 -4.17 6.34
C LEU A 89 -2.52 -5.32 7.17
N HIS A 90 -1.68 -6.14 6.56
CA HIS A 90 -1.03 -7.25 7.26
C HIS A 90 -0.06 -6.74 8.33
N THR A 91 0.73 -5.71 8.03
CA THR A 91 1.61 -5.07 9.03
C THR A 91 0.79 -4.41 10.13
N LEU A 92 -0.32 -3.73 9.80
CA LEU A 92 -1.23 -3.14 10.81
C LEU A 92 -1.82 -4.21 11.73
N TYR A 93 -2.19 -5.37 11.21
CA TYR A 93 -2.67 -6.49 12.03
C TYR A 93 -1.62 -6.92 13.07
N ILE A 94 -0.36 -7.05 12.65
CA ILE A 94 0.74 -7.41 13.55
C ILE A 94 1.02 -6.29 14.57
N LEU A 95 1.15 -5.04 14.12
CA LEU A 95 1.45 -3.89 15.00
C LEU A 95 0.35 -3.58 16.01
N SER A 96 -0.90 -3.90 15.66
CA SER A 96 -2.05 -3.73 16.55
C SER A 96 -2.28 -4.92 17.48
N ASN A 97 -1.47 -5.99 17.39
CA ASN A 97 -1.71 -7.26 18.05
C ASN A 97 -3.14 -7.79 17.83
N GLY A 98 -3.67 -7.61 16.62
CA GLY A 98 -5.03 -8.04 16.28
C GLY A 98 -6.16 -7.21 16.91
N ASN A 99 -5.91 -5.94 17.27
CA ASN A 99 -6.94 -5.07 17.84
C ASN A 99 -8.09 -4.84 16.84
N GLU A 100 -9.23 -5.50 17.09
CA GLU A 100 -10.39 -5.48 16.20
C GLU A 100 -10.98 -4.08 15.99
N ILE A 101 -10.87 -3.19 16.99
CA ILE A 101 -11.37 -1.82 16.87
C ILE A 101 -10.61 -1.08 15.77
N LEU A 102 -9.27 -1.17 15.77
CA LEU A 102 -8.44 -0.57 14.73
C LEU A 102 -8.71 -1.21 13.36
N LEU A 103 -8.83 -2.54 13.31
CA LEU A 103 -9.06 -3.24 12.05
C LEU A 103 -10.43 -2.91 11.44
N ASN A 104 -11.45 -2.71 12.28
CA ASN A 104 -12.80 -2.30 11.84
C ASN A 104 -12.88 -0.84 11.37
N MET A 105 -11.90 0.00 11.72
CA MET A 105 -11.79 1.38 11.19
C MET A 105 -11.32 1.42 9.73
N VAL A 106 -10.73 0.33 9.23
CA VAL A 106 -10.39 0.21 7.81
C VAL A 106 -11.68 0.03 7.02
N LYS A 107 -12.03 1.03 6.21
CA LYS A 107 -13.16 0.90 5.29
C LYS A 107 -12.81 -0.16 4.26
N LYS A 108 -13.67 -1.17 4.09
CA LYS A 108 -13.53 -2.14 2.98
C LYS A 108 -13.52 -1.35 1.68
N SER A 109 -12.40 -1.33 0.98
CA SER A 109 -12.22 -0.59 -0.27
C SER A 109 -13.00 -1.19 -1.46
N ASN A 110 -13.95 -2.08 -1.19
CA ASN A 110 -14.94 -2.62 -2.12
C ASN A 110 -16.13 -3.14 -1.30
N ALA A 111 -16.98 -2.25 -0.80
CA ALA A 111 -18.42 -2.47 -0.91
C ALA A 111 -18.85 -1.85 -2.25
N GLY A 112 -18.31 -2.41 -3.35
CA GLY A 112 -18.98 -2.28 -4.64
C GLY A 112 -20.43 -2.69 -4.42
N LYS A 113 -21.36 -1.97 -5.06
CA LYS A 113 -22.79 -2.29 -5.10
C LYS A 113 -22.98 -3.81 -5.09
N PRO A 114 -23.92 -4.37 -4.30
CA PRO A 114 -24.22 -5.79 -4.40
C PRO A 114 -24.41 -6.10 -5.88
N ASN A 115 -23.57 -6.97 -6.44
CA ASN A 115 -23.80 -7.57 -7.74
C ASN A 115 -25.06 -8.42 -7.58
N THR A 116 -26.19 -7.75 -7.71
CA THR A 116 -27.49 -8.39 -7.83
C THR A 116 -27.50 -8.85 -9.28
N TYR A 117 -27.07 -10.09 -9.49
CA TYR A 117 -27.51 -10.81 -10.68
C TYR A 117 -29.01 -11.01 -10.50
N ILE A 118 -29.80 -10.18 -11.19
CA ILE A 118 -31.23 -10.43 -11.44
C ILE A 118 -31.31 -10.95 -12.87
#